data_AF-A0A1S0UFC1-F1
#
_entry.id   AF-A0A1S0UFC1-F1
#
_cell.length_a   1.000
_cell.length_b   1.000
_cell.length_c   1.000
_cell.angle_alpha   90.00
_cell.angle_beta   90.00
_cell.angle_gamma   90.00
#
_symmetry.space_group_name_H-M   'P 1'
#
loop_
_entity.id
_entity.type
_entity.pdbx_description
1 polymer ?
#
loop_
_entity_poly.entity_id
_entity_poly.type
_entity_poly.pdbx_seq_one_letter_code
_entity_poly.pdbx_strand_id
1 'polypeptide(L)'
;MTSSNAVENTVIDNFGGEDFDAISYVRDQLKEMKTGDEIRQLQAFCTRLNAINAQSSESVKKSVFLNYKKFIDTAREVSRYVSS
;
A
#
# COMPACT_ATOMS: atom_id res chain seq x y z
N MET A 1 -15.71 -5.06 -15.41
CA MET A 1 -14.37 -4.46 -15.21
C MET A 1 -14.13 -4.30 -13.71
N THR A 2 -13.71 -5.35 -13.00
CA THR A 2 -13.47 -5.29 -11.54
C THR A 2 -12.27 -6.12 -11.08
N SER A 3 -11.55 -6.78 -12.01
CA SER A 3 -10.52 -7.77 -11.66
C SER A 3 -9.13 -7.19 -11.39
N SER A 4 -8.83 -5.97 -11.84
CA SER A 4 -7.46 -5.41 -11.76
C SER A 4 -7.10 -4.88 -10.36
N ASN A 5 -8.06 -4.28 -9.66
CA ASN A 5 -7.81 -3.62 -8.38
C ASN A 5 -7.64 -4.60 -7.20
N ALA A 6 -8.20 -5.82 -7.32
CA ALA A 6 -8.09 -6.83 -6.27
C ALA A 6 -6.66 -7.40 -6.20
N VAL A 7 -6.02 -7.62 -7.35
CA VAL A 7 -4.68 -8.22 -7.43
C VAL A 7 -3.61 -7.24 -6.91
N GLU A 8 -3.72 -5.95 -7.22
CA GLU A 8 -2.79 -4.93 -6.73
C GLU A 8 -2.86 -4.74 -5.21
N ASN A 9 -4.04 -4.78 -4.59
CA ASN A 9 -4.15 -4.66 -3.13
C ASN A 9 -3.48 -5.83 -2.38
N THR A 10 -3.56 -7.06 -2.90
CA THR A 10 -2.83 -8.22 -2.34
C THR A 10 -1.31 -8.10 -2.41
N VAL A 11 -0.78 -7.36 -3.39
CA VAL A 11 0.66 -7.13 -3.51
C VAL A 11 1.14 -6.13 -2.46
N ILE A 12 0.32 -5.10 -2.17
CA ILE A 12 0.64 -4.08 -1.16
C ILE A 12 0.72 -4.70 0.24
N ASP A 13 -0.24 -5.56 0.61
CA ASP A 13 -0.23 -6.23 1.92
C ASP A 13 0.97 -7.17 2.09
N ASN A 14 1.45 -7.78 1.00
CA ASN A 14 2.64 -8.66 1.03
C ASN A 14 3.96 -7.90 1.18
N PHE A 15 4.05 -6.63 0.80
CA PHE A 15 5.30 -5.85 0.91
C PHE A 15 5.69 -5.53 2.36
N GLY A 16 4.75 -5.64 3.30
CA GLY A 16 5.01 -5.49 4.73
C GLY A 16 5.25 -6.80 5.48
N GLY A 17 5.25 -7.95 4.79
CA GLY A 17 5.45 -9.26 5.41
C GLY A 17 6.89 -9.48 5.87
N GLU A 18 7.08 -10.17 7.00
CA GLU A 18 8.41 -10.50 7.54
C GLU A 18 9.26 -11.33 6.56
N ASP A 19 8.62 -12.14 5.72
CA ASP A 19 9.26 -13.00 4.72
C ASP A 19 9.41 -12.35 3.33
N PHE A 20 9.09 -11.06 3.18
CA PHE A 20 9.16 -10.41 1.88
C PHE A 20 10.60 -10.14 1.44
N ASP A 21 11.05 -10.86 0.41
CA ASP A 21 12.33 -10.60 -0.26
C ASP A 21 12.16 -9.72 -1.51
N ALA A 22 12.49 -8.43 -1.34
CA ALA A 22 12.45 -7.45 -2.42
C ALA A 22 13.35 -7.81 -3.61
N ILE A 23 14.51 -8.45 -3.37
CA ILE A 23 15.46 -8.79 -4.43
C ILE A 23 14.89 -9.90 -5.29
N SER A 24 14.35 -10.96 -4.68
CA SER A 24 13.71 -12.05 -5.41
C SER A 24 12.46 -11.58 -6.15
N TYR A 25 11.63 -10.75 -5.52
CA TYR A 25 10.46 -10.15 -6.18
C TYR A 25 10.84 -9.37 -7.44
N VAL A 26 11.81 -8.44 -7.35
CA VAL A 26 12.26 -7.67 -8.52
C VAL A 26 12.84 -8.59 -9.58
N ARG A 27 13.67 -9.57 -9.20
CA ARG A 27 14.26 -10.53 -10.13
C ARG A 27 13.19 -11.30 -10.89
N ASP A 28 12.14 -11.76 -10.21
CA ASP A 28 11.08 -12.53 -10.84
C ASP A 28 10.21 -11.66 -11.76
N GLN A 29 9.98 -10.39 -11.40
CA GLN A 29 9.31 -9.43 -12.30
C GLN A 29 10.14 -9.11 -13.56
N LEU A 30 11.48 -9.07 -13.43
CA LEU A 30 12.38 -8.79 -14.55
C LEU A 30 12.58 -10.02 -15.46
N LYS A 31 12.53 -11.25 -14.92
CA LYS A 31 12.67 -12.50 -15.70
C LYS A 31 11.59 -12.68 -16.75
N GLU A 32 10.38 -12.22 -16.46
CA GLU A 32 9.24 -12.34 -17.38
C GLU A 32 9.24 -11.28 -18.50
N MET A 33 10.26 -10.41 -18.54
CA MET A 33 10.32 -9.33 -19.54
C MET A 33 10.71 -9.84 -20.92
N LYS A 34 9.93 -9.43 -21.93
CA LYS A 34 10.21 -9.79 -23.34
C LYS A 34 11.41 -9.03 -23.88
N THR A 35 12.27 -9.76 -24.60
CA THR A 35 13.45 -9.20 -25.27
C THR A 35 13.05 -8.21 -26.36
N GLY A 36 13.68 -7.03 -26.41
CA GLY A 36 13.40 -5.96 -27.37
C GLY A 36 12.48 -4.84 -26.88
N ASP A 37 11.90 -4.97 -25.67
CA ASP A 37 11.02 -3.97 -25.04
C ASP A 37 11.42 -3.68 -23.58
N GLU A 38 12.62 -4.07 -23.17
CA GLU A 38 13.06 -4.12 -21.77
C GLU A 38 12.98 -2.74 -21.11
N ILE A 39 13.41 -1.69 -21.81
CA ILE A 39 13.40 -0.32 -21.29
C ILE A 39 11.97 0.13 -21.01
N ARG A 40 11.03 -0.16 -21.92
CA ARG A 40 9.62 0.21 -21.76
C ARG A 40 8.97 -0.55 -20.60
N GLN A 41 9.24 -1.85 -20.49
CA GLN A 41 8.71 -2.69 -19.42
C GLN A 41 9.30 -2.32 -18.05
N LEU A 42 10.60 -2.01 -18.01
CA LEU A 42 11.28 -1.52 -16.81
C LEU A 42 10.70 -0.17 -16.36
N GLN A 43 10.49 0.77 -17.29
CA GLN A 43 9.85 2.05 -16.98
C GLN A 43 8.44 1.85 -16.42
N ALA A 44 7.62 1.02 -17.08
CA ALA A 44 6.28 0.70 -16.59
C ALA A 44 6.29 0.06 -15.20
N PHE A 45 7.26 -0.83 -14.94
CA PHE A 45 7.46 -1.45 -13.64
C PHE A 45 7.84 -0.43 -12.56
N CYS A 46 8.80 0.46 -12.84
CA CYS A 46 9.17 1.55 -11.94
C CYS A 46 7.99 2.49 -11.64
N THR A 47 7.21 2.85 -12.66
CA THR A 47 5.99 3.66 -12.48
C THR A 47 4.99 2.96 -11.57
N ARG A 48 4.77 1.64 -11.74
CA ARG A 48 3.89 0.86 -10.88
C ARG A 48 4.38 0.85 -9.43
N LEU A 49 5.67 0.63 -9.19
CA LEU A 49 6.24 0.65 -7.83
C LEU A 49 6.08 2.02 -7.17
N ASN A 50 6.28 3.11 -7.91
CA ASN A 50 6.06 4.46 -7.38
C ASN A 50 4.59 4.73 -7.04
N ALA A 51 3.66 4.26 -7.88
CA ALA A 51 2.23 4.38 -7.60
C ALA A 51 1.84 3.60 -6.33
N ILE A 52 2.33 2.36 -6.19
CA ILE A 52 2.13 1.54 -5.00
C ILE A 52 2.69 2.22 -3.75
N ASN A 53 3.91 2.76 -3.81
CA ASN A 53 4.53 3.45 -2.69
C ASN A 53 3.73 4.70 -2.26
N ALA A 54 3.27 5.50 -3.23
CA ALA A 54 2.44 6.66 -2.95
C ALA A 54 1.09 6.27 -2.31
N GLN A 55 0.43 5.23 -2.86
CA GLN A 55 -0.83 4.71 -2.32
C GLN A 55 -0.66 4.15 -0.90
N SER A 56 0.40 3.38 -0.65
CA SER A 56 0.70 2.82 0.67
C SER A 56 0.92 3.93 1.70
N SER A 57 1.73 4.93 1.37
CA SER A 57 1.96 6.09 2.22
C SER A 57 0.66 6.83 2.57
N GLU A 58 -0.20 7.08 1.58
CA GLU A 58 -1.48 7.76 1.79
C GLU A 58 -2.45 6.92 2.63
N SER A 59 -2.50 5.62 2.40
CA SER A 59 -3.32 4.69 3.18
C SER A 59 -2.93 4.69 4.66
N VAL A 60 -1.62 4.63 4.96
CA VAL A 60 -1.11 4.70 6.33
C VAL A 60 -1.47 6.03 6.98
N LYS A 61 -1.23 7.16 6.31
CA LYS A 61 -1.60 8.49 6.83
C LYS A 61 -3.08 8.58 7.15
N LYS A 62 -3.94 8.12 6.24
CA LYS A 62 -5.40 8.11 6.41
C LYS A 62 -5.81 7.25 7.60
N SER A 63 -5.22 6.05 7.75
CA SER A 63 -5.49 5.16 8.88
C SER A 63 -5.12 5.82 10.21
N VAL A 64 -3.91 6.38 10.31
CA VAL A 64 -3.44 7.09 11.51
C VAL A 64 -4.37 8.26 11.85
N PHE A 65 -4.71 9.10 10.86
CA PHE A 65 -5.62 10.23 11.06
C PHE A 65 -7.00 9.80 11.59
N LEU A 66 -7.60 8.76 10.98
CA LEU A 66 -8.91 8.26 11.40
C LEU A 66 -8.88 7.68 12.81
N ASN A 67 -7.81 6.97 13.17
CA ASN A 67 -7.62 6.45 14.53
C ASN A 67 -7.53 7.59 15.55
N TYR A 68 -6.72 8.62 15.29
CA TYR A 68 -6.64 9.78 16.17
C TYR A 68 -7.97 10.53 16.30
N LYS A 69 -8.67 10.74 15.18
CA LYS A 69 -9.99 11.36 15.20
C LYS A 69 -10.97 10.58 16.07
N LYS A 70 -11.04 9.26 15.87
CA LYS A 70 -11.91 8.36 16.65
C LYS A 70 -11.55 8.41 18.14
N PHE A 71 -10.27 8.40 18.47
CA PHE A 71 -9.79 8.52 19.85
C PHE A 71 -10.27 9.83 20.50
N ILE A 72 -10.09 10.96 19.83
CA ILE A 72 -10.51 12.28 20.34
C ILE A 72 -12.03 12.33 20.52
N ASP A 73 -12.80 11.86 19.55
CA ASP A 73 -14.26 11.87 19.61
C ASP A 73 -14.77 10.99 20.76
N THR A 74 -14.15 9.81 20.94
CA THR A 74 -14.46 8.90 22.06
C THR A 74 -14.10 9.54 23.41
N ALA A 75 -12.92 10.17 23.52
CA ALA A 75 -12.51 10.84 24.76
C ALA A 75 -13.45 11.99 25.15
N ARG A 76 -13.94 12.76 24.15
CA ARG A 76 -14.94 13.81 24.37
C ARG A 76 -16.30 13.27 24.80
N GLU A 77 -16.68 12.11 24.26
CA GLU A 77 -17.92 11.45 24.69
C GLU A 77 -17.81 10.96 26.14
N VAL A 78 -16.72 10.27 26.49
CA VAL A 78 -16.47 9.79 27.85
C VAL A 78 -16.42 10.95 28.85
N SER A 79 -15.78 12.08 28.51
CA SER A 79 -15.71 13.21 29.43
C SER A 79 -17.09 13.79 29.78
N ARG A 80 -18.07 13.71 28.87
CA ARG A 80 -19.45 14.12 29.14
C ARG A 80 -20.13 13.23 30.17
N TYR A 81 -19.90 11.92 30.12
CA TYR A 81 -20.46 10.96 31.08
C TYR A 81 -19.79 11.03 32.46
N VAL A 82 -18.52 11.43 32.53
CA VAL A 82 -17.80 11.59 33.80
C VAL A 82 -18.13 12.93 34.49
N SER A 83 -18.56 13.93 33.72
CA SER A 83 -18.88 15.27 34.24
C SER A 83 -20.35 15.44 34.66
N SER A 84 -21.17 14.39 34.52
CA SER A 84 -22.59 14.32 34.91
C SER A 84 -22.76 13.47 36.16
#